data_AF-A0A944RWN1-F1
#
_entry.id   AF-A0A944RWN1-F1
#
_cell.length_a   1.000
_cell.length_b   1.000
_cell.length_c   1.000
_cell.angle_alpha   90.00
_cell.angle_beta   90.00
_cell.angle_gamma   90.00
#
_symmetry.space_group_name_H-M   'P 1'
#
loop_
_entity.id
_entity.type
_entity.pdbx_description
1 polymer ?
#
loop_
_entity_poly.entity_id
_entity_poly.type
_entity_poly.pdbx_seq_one_letter_code
_entity_poly.pdbx_strand_id
1 'polypeptide(L)' 'MMRSTGMRRFLDQLHSEEDRAQFETEVADSLKLAYPEQANGRVLFPFRRLFVVAYT' A
#
# COMPACT_ATOMS: atom_id res chain seq x y z
N MET A 1 3.43 -7.47 -2.80
CA MET A 1 3.22 -6.80 -4.11
C MET A 1 2.56 -5.44 -3.87
N MET A 2 3.31 -4.47 -3.34
CA MET A 2 2.85 -3.09 -3.14
C MET A 2 3.98 -2.07 -3.40
N ARG A 3 4.93 -2.38 -4.31
CA ARG A 3 5.91 -1.42 -4.83
C ARG A 3 5.31 -0.45 -5.86
N SER A 4 4.07 -0.02 -5.62
CA SER A 4 3.32 0.89 -6.50
C SER A 4 3.81 2.34 -6.34
N THR A 5 3.38 3.22 -7.25
CA THR A 5 3.75 4.63 -7.41
C THR A 5 3.69 5.47 -6.13
N GLY A 6 2.85 5.10 -5.15
CA GLY A 6 2.78 5.77 -3.85
C GLY A 6 3.97 5.46 -2.93
N MET A 7 4.39 4.19 -2.84
CA MET A 7 5.44 3.76 -1.90
C MET A 7 6.84 4.15 -2.38
N ARG A 8 7.04 4.17 -3.71
CA ARG A 8 8.32 4.53 -4.33
C ARG A 8 8.85 5.88 -3.86
N ARG A 9 7.98 6.89 -3.72
CA ARG A 9 8.38 8.23 -3.26
C ARG A 9 8.95 8.26 -1.83
N PHE A 10 8.55 7.32 -0.98
CA PHE A 10 9.09 7.19 0.37
C PHE A 10 10.41 6.42 0.35
N LEU A 11 10.49 5.36 -0.44
CA LEU A 11 11.72 4.57 -0.62
C LEU A 11 12.86 5.37 -1.26
N ASP A 12 12.53 6.27 -2.20
CA ASP A 12 13.50 7.15 -2.87
C ASP A 12 14.13 8.16 -1.89
N GLN A 13 13.48 8.45 -0.75
CA GLN A 13 14.02 9.33 0.30
C GLN A 13 14.93 8.58 1.28
N LEU A 14 14.91 7.25 1.28
CA LEU A 14 15.77 6.43 2.12
C LEU A 14 17.11 6.18 1.42
N HIS A 15 18.20 6.39 2.16
CA HIS A 15 19.56 6.40 1.65
C HIS A 15 20.21 4.99 1.61
N SER A 16 19.83 4.10 2.53
CA SER A 16 20.32 2.72 2.58
C SER A 16 19.29 1.72 2.04
N GLU A 17 19.77 0.65 1.41
CA GLU A 17 18.94 -0.51 1.06
C GLU A 17 18.40 -1.24 2.30
N GLU A 18 19.13 -1.20 3.42
CA GLU A 18 18.67 -1.78 4.69
C GLU A 18 17.48 -1.01 5.26
N ASP A 19 17.54 0.33 5.24
CA ASP A 19 16.42 1.18 5.68
C ASP A 19 15.18 0.95 4.82
N ARG A 20 15.37 0.74 3.51
CA ARG A 20 14.28 0.41 2.58
C ARG A 20 13.64 -0.92 2.92
N ALA A 21 14.44 -1.96 3.17
CA ALA A 21 13.95 -3.29 3.53
C ALA A 21 13.23 -3.28 4.89
N GLN A 22 13.76 -2.55 5.86
CA GLN A 22 13.13 -2.36 7.17
C GLN A 22 11.78 -1.65 7.01
N PHE A 23 11.75 -0.53 6.29
CA PHE A 23 10.53 0.22 6.02
C PHE A 23 9.46 -0.63 5.32
N GLU A 24 9.84 -1.44 4.32
CA GLU A 24 8.91 -2.35 3.64
C GLU A 24 8.30 -3.38 4.61
N THR A 25 9.10 -3.87 5.55
CA THR A 25 8.65 -4.84 6.58
C THR A 25 7.66 -4.20 7.55
N GLU A 26 7.99 -3.03 8.08
CA GLU A 26 7.13 -2.27 9.01
C GLU A 26 5.79 -1.88 8.38
N VAL A 27 5.81 -1.44 7.11
CA VAL A 27 4.61 -1.14 6.34
C VAL A 27 3.77 -2.40 6.11
N ALA A 28 4.40 -3.53 5.77
CA ALA A 28 3.69 -4.78 5.57
C ALA A 28 2.98 -5.27 6.84
N ASP A 29 3.63 -5.14 8.00
CA ASP A 29 3.04 -5.53 9.28
C ASP A 29 1.91 -4.59 9.69
N SER A 30 2.08 -3.29 9.47
CA SER A 30 1.03 -2.29 9.67
C SER A 30 -0.19 -2.56 8.79
N LEU A 31 0.01 -2.99 7.54
CA LEU A 31 -1.07 -3.32 6.62
C LEU A 31 -1.85 -4.57 7.05
N LYS A 32 -1.19 -5.59 7.60
CA LYS A 32 -1.88 -6.78 8.14
C LYS A 32 -2.81 -6.43 9.30
N LEU A 33 -2.38 -5.49 10.16
CA LEU A 33 -3.20 -5.00 11.26
C LEU A 33 -4.38 -4.15 10.77
N ALA A 34 -4.14 -3.26 9.81
CA ALA A 34 -5.16 -2.36 9.28
C ALA A 34 -6.20 -3.08 8.38
N TYR A 35 -5.78 -4.14 7.70
CA TYR A 35 -6.60 -4.92 6.77
C TYR A 35 -6.58 -6.41 7.15
N PRO A 36 -7.34 -6.82 8.18
CA PRO A 36 -7.38 -8.21 8.61
C PRO A 36 -7.97 -9.11 7.51
N GLU A 37 -7.49 -10.36 7.48
CA GLU A 37 -8.03 -11.40 6.60
C GLU A 37 -9.52 -11.64 6.90
N GLN A 38 -10.29 -11.82 5.83
CA GLN A 38 -11.70 -12.14 5.92
C GLN A 38 -11.87 -13.66 6.14
N ALA A 39 -13.09 -14.12 6.46
CA ALA A 39 -13.39 -15.53 6.71
C ALA A 39 -13.02 -16.48 5.54
N ASN A 40 -12.81 -15.94 4.33
CA ASN A 40 -12.37 -16.67 3.14
C ASN A 40 -10.85 -16.63 2.92
N GLY A 41 -10.06 -16.17 3.90
CA GLY A 41 -8.59 -16.06 3.83
C GLY A 41 -8.08 -14.97 2.89
N ARG A 42 -8.94 -14.03 2.46
CA ARG A 42 -8.55 -12.93 1.56
C ARG A 42 -8.56 -11.61 2.29
N VAL A 43 -7.67 -10.70 1.92
CA VAL A 43 -7.63 -9.32 2.43
C VAL A 43 -8.41 -8.40 1.50
N LEU A 44 -9.28 -7.56 2.06
CA LEU A 44 -10.05 -6.56 1.30
C LEU A 44 -9.35 -5.19 1.34
N PHE A 45 -8.66 -4.83 0.25
CA PHE A 45 -8.08 -3.49 0.10
C PHE A 45 -9.09 -2.53 -0.57
N PRO A 46 -9.54 -1.47 0.10
CA PRO A 46 -10.47 -0.51 -0.47
C PRO A 46 -9.77 0.38 -1.51
N PHE A 47 -10.29 0.40 -2.74
CA PHE A 47 -9.82 1.31 -3.78
C PHE A 47 -10.91 2.31 -4.11
N ARG A 48 -10.85 3.49 -3.49
CA ARG A 48 -11.82 4.57 -3.71
C ARG A 48 -11.55 5.22 -5.08
N ARG A 49 -12.54 5.16 -5.97
CA ARG A 49 -12.49 5.75 -7.31
C ARG A 49 -13.53 6.86 -7.41
N LEU A 50 -13.09 8.02 -7.87
CA LEU A 50 -13.98 9.12 -8.28
C LEU A 50 -14.23 8.98 -9.77
N PHE A 51 -15.50 8.97 -10.17
CA PHE A 51 -15.92 8.98 -11.57
C PHE A 51 -16.65 10.29 -11.84
N VAL A 52 -16.29 10.97 -12.93
CA VAL A 52 -16.91 12.24 -13.35
C VAL A 52 -17.38 12.06 -14.78
N VAL A 53 -18.64 12.40 -15.04
CA VAL A 53 -19.23 12.38 -16.38
C VAL A 53 -19.90 13.74 -16.62
N ALA A 54 -19.50 14.41 -17.70
CA ALA A 54 -20.15 15.62 -18.18
C ALA A 54 -20.80 15.32 -19.53
N TYR A 55 -22.03 15.76 -19.71
CA TYR A 55 -22.75 15.69 -20.99
C TYR A 55 -23.22 17.10 -21.36
N THR A 56 -23.27 17.35 -22.66
CA THR A 56 -23.75 18.59 -23.28
C THR A 56 -25.18 18.45 -23.75
#